data_AF-V6IFQ9-F1
#
_entry.id   AF-V6IFQ9-F1
#
_cell.length_a   1.000
_cell.length_b   1.000
_cell.length_c   1.000
_cell.angle_alpha   90.00
_cell.angle_beta   90.00
_cell.angle_gamma   90.00
#
_symmetry.space_group_name_H-M   'P 1'
#
loop_
_entity.id
_entity.type
_entity.pdbx_description
1 polymer ?
#
loop_
_entity_poly.entity_id
_entity_poly.type
_entity_poly.pdbx_seq_one_letter_code
_entity_poly.pdbx_strand_id
1 'polypeptide(L)'
;MDLSSDKIRKLIFERTEEFKNSVDFQKPWTMAEYRKVREKKEVTIRRKDELVYNCPFLGAFGKRIGCMIHPIFSGDPLSQNYSFYGSSICQGYECRNMERKSSKLWEDLLGEMELDSFTYSAIASDYETLDLIEETFSQKGISIQELFQSKKELLKRLIQRKIDRNVAMMNTSFEILMEEKKKSAQERLARRLSLASAPDLSNEIDS
;
A
#
# COMPACT_ATOMS: atom_id res chain seq x y z
N MET A 1 -13.27 4.96 -0.73
CA MET A 1 -14.57 4.33 -1.09
C MET A 1 -15.10 3.56 0.12
N ASP A 2 -16.39 3.69 0.43
CA ASP A 2 -17.04 2.95 1.51
C ASP A 2 -17.58 1.60 0.98
N LEU A 3 -16.66 0.66 0.79
CA LEU A 3 -16.91 -0.66 0.22
C LEU A 3 -16.17 -1.74 1.03
N SER A 4 -16.70 -2.96 1.05
CA SER A 4 -15.95 -4.11 1.57
C SER A 4 -14.71 -4.41 0.74
N SER A 5 -13.71 -5.05 1.34
CA SER A 5 -12.45 -5.39 0.66
C SER A 5 -12.67 -6.17 -0.64
N ASP A 6 -13.60 -7.13 -0.66
CA ASP A 6 -13.90 -7.90 -1.88
C ASP A 6 -14.54 -7.05 -2.98
N LYS A 7 -15.39 -6.09 -2.62
CA LYS A 7 -15.98 -5.15 -3.58
C LYS A 7 -14.91 -4.20 -4.13
N ILE A 8 -13.96 -3.76 -3.29
CA ILE A 8 -12.83 -2.94 -3.74
C ILE A 8 -11.94 -3.74 -4.70
N ARG A 9 -11.60 -4.99 -4.35
CA ARG A 9 -10.83 -5.88 -5.24
C ARG A 9 -11.50 -6.01 -6.60
N LYS A 10 -12.79 -6.37 -6.63
CA LYS A 10 -13.57 -6.49 -7.86
C LYS A 10 -13.54 -5.20 -8.67
N LEU A 11 -13.79 -4.06 -8.02
CA LEU A 11 -13.81 -2.76 -8.67
C LEU A 11 -12.44 -2.39 -9.29
N ILE A 12 -11.35 -2.67 -8.58
CA ILE A 12 -9.98 -2.40 -9.08
C ILE A 12 -9.69 -3.27 -10.30
N PHE A 13 -10.05 -4.55 -10.29
CA PHE A 13 -9.89 -5.42 -11.48
C PHE A 13 -10.75 -4.94 -12.65
N GLU A 14 -12.02 -4.58 -12.41
CA GLU A 14 -12.90 -4.03 -13.46
C GLU A 14 -12.33 -2.75 -14.07
N ARG A 15 -11.84 -1.81 -13.25
CA ARG A 15 -11.16 -0.60 -13.71
C ARG A 15 -9.96 -0.93 -14.57
N THR A 16 -9.14 -1.88 -14.11
CA THR A 16 -7.90 -2.28 -14.78
C THR A 16 -8.16 -2.83 -16.17
N GLU A 17 -9.11 -3.77 -16.27
CA GLU A 17 -9.44 -4.39 -17.55
C GLU A 17 -10.14 -3.40 -18.50
N GLU A 18 -11.04 -2.56 -17.98
CA GLU A 18 -11.66 -1.51 -18.79
C GLU A 18 -10.61 -0.52 -19.33
N PHE A 19 -9.68 -0.08 -18.48
CA PHE A 19 -8.60 0.84 -18.86
C PHE A 19 -7.74 0.26 -19.99
N LYS A 20 -7.27 -0.99 -19.83
CA LYS A 20 -6.45 -1.67 -20.85
C LYS A 20 -7.15 -1.79 -22.21
N ASN A 21 -8.48 -1.95 -22.20
CA ASN A 21 -9.25 -2.16 -23.42
C ASN A 21 -9.73 -0.85 -24.07
N SER A 22 -9.84 0.25 -23.31
CA SER A 22 -10.42 1.50 -23.81
C SER A 22 -9.44 2.66 -23.96
N VAL A 23 -8.29 2.62 -23.26
CA VAL A 23 -7.32 3.73 -23.27
C VAL A 23 -6.22 3.48 -24.28
N ASP A 24 -6.02 4.45 -25.16
CA ASP A 24 -4.94 4.50 -26.14
C ASP A 24 -4.14 5.80 -25.90
N PHE A 25 -2.89 5.66 -25.45
CA PHE A 25 -2.03 6.81 -25.13
C PHE A 25 -1.73 7.69 -26.36
N GLN A 26 -1.83 7.15 -27.58
CA GLN A 26 -1.70 7.95 -28.80
C GLN A 26 -2.95 8.79 -29.11
N LYS A 27 -4.06 8.49 -28.42
CA LYS A 27 -5.35 9.19 -28.56
C LYS A 27 -5.76 9.76 -27.20
N PRO A 28 -5.23 10.94 -26.81
CA PRO A 28 -5.50 11.63 -25.54
C PRO A 28 -6.96 11.63 -25.08
N TRP A 29 -7.89 11.79 -26.02
CA TRP A 29 -9.33 11.84 -25.73
C TRP A 29 -9.88 10.53 -25.12
N THR A 30 -9.25 9.38 -25.39
CA THR A 30 -9.66 8.09 -24.82
C THR A 30 -9.49 8.04 -23.31
N MET A 31 -8.50 8.75 -22.78
CA MET A 31 -8.27 8.87 -21.34
C MET A 31 -9.39 9.65 -20.63
N ALA A 32 -9.80 10.77 -21.24
CA ALA A 32 -10.90 11.59 -20.74
C ALA A 32 -12.24 10.82 -20.81
N GLU A 33 -12.45 10.04 -21.88
CA GLU A 33 -13.65 9.22 -22.04
C GLU A 33 -13.68 8.08 -21.01
N TYR A 34 -12.58 7.36 -20.81
CA TYR A 34 -12.48 6.34 -19.76
C TYR A 34 -12.84 6.92 -18.38
N ARG A 35 -12.24 8.06 -18.02
CA ARG A 35 -12.52 8.74 -16.75
C ARG A 35 -14.01 9.02 -16.59
N LYS A 36 -14.61 9.66 -17.60
CA LYS A 36 -16.02 10.05 -17.59
C LYS A 36 -16.95 8.84 -17.45
N VAL A 37 -16.67 7.76 -18.18
CA VAL A 37 -17.44 6.51 -18.11
C VAL A 37 -17.33 5.87 -16.73
N ARG A 38 -16.12 5.77 -16.17
CA ARG A 38 -15.91 5.22 -14.81
C ARG A 38 -16.56 6.05 -13.73
N GLU A 39 -16.38 7.36 -13.73
CA GLU A 39 -17.00 8.25 -12.75
C GLU A 39 -18.52 8.15 -12.78
N LYS A 40 -19.12 8.02 -13.97
CA LYS A 40 -20.57 7.81 -14.12
C LYS A 40 -21.02 6.46 -13.55
N LYS A 41 -20.26 5.38 -13.77
CA LYS A 41 -20.55 4.04 -13.22
C LYS A 41 -20.45 4.00 -11.69
N GLU A 42 -19.55 4.83 -11.15
CA GLU A 42 -19.19 4.81 -9.73
C GLU A 42 -19.86 5.92 -8.91
N VAL A 43 -20.71 6.73 -9.52
CA VAL A 43 -21.38 7.88 -8.88
C VAL A 43 -22.20 7.49 -7.64
N THR A 44 -22.74 6.26 -7.62
CA THR A 44 -23.54 5.73 -6.51
C THR A 44 -22.68 5.10 -5.41
N ILE A 45 -21.36 4.98 -5.61
CA ILE A 45 -20.45 4.43 -4.60
C ILE A 45 -20.16 5.52 -3.58
N ARG A 46 -20.63 5.31 -2.36
CA ARG A 46 -20.39 6.25 -1.26
C ARG A 46 -18.89 6.41 -1.01
N ARG A 47 -18.45 7.66 -0.81
CA ARG A 47 -17.08 7.95 -0.39
C ARG A 47 -16.92 7.67 1.10
N LYS A 48 -15.72 7.24 1.50
CA LYS A 48 -15.40 7.04 2.93
C LYS A 48 -15.19 8.38 3.63
N ASP A 49 -14.67 9.35 2.89
CA ASP A 49 -14.56 10.76 3.24
C ASP A 49 -15.01 11.58 2.02
N GLU A 50 -15.91 12.53 2.22
CA GLU A 50 -16.47 13.36 1.15
C GLU A 50 -15.42 14.28 0.49
N LEU A 51 -14.39 14.66 1.27
CA LEU A 51 -13.28 15.51 0.84
C LEU A 51 -12.26 14.75 -0.02
N VAL A 52 -12.28 13.41 0.01
CA VAL A 52 -11.33 12.56 -0.72
C VAL A 52 -11.90 12.16 -2.08
N TYR A 53 -11.19 12.53 -3.15
CA TYR A 53 -11.54 12.11 -4.51
C TYR A 53 -11.11 10.66 -4.77
N ASN A 54 -12.05 9.81 -5.20
CA ASN A 54 -11.77 8.43 -5.61
C ASN A 54 -11.31 8.40 -7.07
N CYS A 55 -10.00 8.41 -7.30
CA CYS A 55 -9.44 8.38 -8.64
C CYS A 55 -9.83 7.10 -9.42
N PRO A 56 -10.40 7.21 -10.64
CA PRO A 56 -10.77 6.05 -11.46
C PRO A 56 -9.56 5.36 -12.11
N PHE A 57 -8.38 5.98 -12.04
CA PHE A 57 -7.13 5.43 -12.55
C PHE A 57 -6.41 4.52 -11.55
N LEU A 58 -6.99 4.23 -10.38
CA LEU A 58 -6.45 3.22 -9.47
C LEU A 58 -6.78 1.82 -10.01
N GLY A 59 -5.75 1.05 -10.34
CA GLY A 59 -5.84 -0.29 -10.93
C GLY A 59 -4.78 -1.25 -10.38
N ALA A 60 -4.70 -2.45 -10.95
CA ALA A 60 -3.80 -3.52 -10.55
C ALA A 60 -2.79 -3.90 -11.66
N PHE A 61 -1.56 -4.18 -11.25
CA PHE A 61 -0.40 -4.54 -12.06
C PHE A 61 0.33 -5.72 -11.41
N GLY A 62 -0.02 -6.95 -11.83
CA GLY A 62 0.47 -8.15 -11.15
C GLY A 62 0.08 -8.12 -9.67
N LYS A 63 1.07 -8.23 -8.77
CA LYS A 63 0.88 -8.13 -7.31
C LYS A 63 0.72 -6.69 -6.78
N ARG A 64 0.72 -5.65 -7.62
CA ARG A 64 0.70 -4.24 -7.17
C ARG A 64 -0.64 -3.58 -7.49
N ILE A 65 -1.20 -2.80 -6.57
CA ILE A 65 -2.26 -1.83 -6.85
C ILE A 65 -1.62 -0.45 -6.93
N GLY A 66 -1.94 0.32 -7.97
CA GLY A 66 -1.32 1.61 -8.23
C GLY A 66 -2.04 2.44 -9.27
N CYS A 67 -1.46 3.60 -9.56
CA CYS A 67 -1.99 4.54 -10.55
C CYS A 67 -1.68 4.05 -11.96
N MET A 68 -2.71 3.79 -12.77
CA MET A 68 -2.56 3.27 -14.13
C MET A 68 -2.01 4.28 -15.13
N ILE A 69 -2.06 5.56 -14.78
CA ILE A 69 -1.47 6.66 -15.54
C ILE A 69 -0.11 7.08 -14.97
N HIS A 70 0.52 6.24 -14.14
CA HIS A 70 1.87 6.51 -13.65
C HIS A 70 2.89 6.19 -14.77
N PRO A 71 3.92 7.02 -15.02
CA PRO A 71 4.86 6.83 -16.12
C PRO A 71 5.55 5.46 -16.13
N ILE A 72 5.87 4.94 -14.94
CA ILE A 72 6.43 3.59 -14.78
C ILE A 72 5.52 2.50 -15.38
N PHE A 73 4.20 2.67 -15.31
CA PHE A 73 3.23 1.69 -15.81
C PHE A 73 2.72 2.01 -17.21
N SER A 74 2.51 3.29 -17.53
CA SER A 74 2.01 3.72 -18.84
C SER A 74 3.10 3.76 -19.91
N GLY A 75 4.37 3.89 -19.52
CA GLY A 75 5.48 4.17 -20.43
C GLY A 75 5.47 5.60 -21.00
N ASP A 76 4.49 6.43 -20.61
CA ASP A 76 4.32 7.80 -21.08
C ASP A 76 4.58 8.79 -19.94
N PRO A 77 5.66 9.60 -20.01
CA PRO A 77 5.97 10.65 -19.02
C PRO A 77 4.85 11.68 -18.82
N LEU A 78 3.98 11.88 -19.81
CA LEU A 78 2.92 12.87 -19.80
C LEU A 78 1.57 12.32 -19.32
N SER A 79 1.46 11.01 -19.12
CA SER A 79 0.21 10.36 -18.71
C SER A 79 -0.36 10.86 -17.37
N GLN A 80 0.46 11.43 -16.49
CA GLN A 80 -0.03 12.03 -15.23
C GLN A 80 -0.75 13.37 -15.42
N ASN A 81 -0.69 14.00 -16.60
CA ASN A 81 -1.45 15.22 -16.90
C ASN A 81 -2.98 14.99 -16.86
N TYR A 82 -3.42 13.73 -16.94
CA TYR A 82 -4.82 13.35 -16.82
C TYR A 82 -5.29 13.11 -15.39
N SER A 83 -4.40 13.29 -14.40
CA SER A 83 -4.77 13.19 -12.99
C SER A 83 -5.69 14.35 -12.57
N PHE A 84 -6.63 14.05 -11.67
CA PHE A 84 -7.61 15.04 -11.20
C PHE A 84 -6.97 16.19 -10.41
N TYR A 85 -5.94 15.90 -9.62
CA TYR A 85 -5.24 16.89 -8.82
C TYR A 85 -4.20 17.70 -9.62
N GLY A 86 -4.08 17.44 -10.93
CA GLY A 86 -3.01 17.96 -11.76
C GLY A 86 -1.70 17.19 -11.58
N SER A 87 -0.87 17.18 -12.63
CA SER A 87 0.39 16.44 -12.64
C SER A 87 1.34 16.87 -11.52
N SER A 88 1.32 18.13 -11.11
CA SER A 88 2.17 18.66 -10.03
C SER A 88 1.92 18.01 -8.67
N ILE A 89 0.67 17.78 -8.28
CA ILE A 89 0.35 17.10 -7.01
C ILE A 89 0.65 15.60 -7.11
N CYS A 90 0.40 14.98 -8.27
CA CYS A 90 0.70 13.56 -8.46
C CYS A 90 2.19 13.25 -8.56
N GLN A 91 3.01 14.17 -9.07
CA GLN A 91 4.47 14.04 -9.14
C GLN A 91 5.16 14.49 -7.86
N GLY A 92 4.60 15.48 -7.17
CA GLY A 92 5.15 16.04 -5.94
C GLY A 92 4.70 15.33 -4.66
N TYR A 93 3.85 14.30 -4.73
CA TYR A 93 3.44 13.58 -3.53
C TYR A 93 4.57 12.65 -3.05
N GLU A 94 5.35 13.16 -2.11
CA GLU A 94 6.35 12.41 -1.36
C GLU A 94 5.64 11.50 -0.35
N CYS A 95 5.27 10.29 -0.80
CA CYS A 95 4.77 9.27 0.10
C CYS A 95 5.90 8.80 1.02
N ARG A 96 5.63 8.62 2.32
CA ARG A 96 6.59 8.07 3.28
C ARG A 96 7.16 6.71 2.87
N ASN A 97 6.44 5.94 2.06
CA ASN A 97 6.94 4.70 1.49
C ASN A 97 7.96 4.92 0.36
N MET A 98 7.83 6.01 -0.42
CA MET A 98 8.77 6.41 -1.46
C MET A 98 10.10 6.87 -0.86
N GLU A 99 10.06 7.59 0.26
CA GLU A 99 11.26 8.11 0.93
C GLU A 99 11.98 7.09 1.83
N ARG A 100 11.34 5.94 2.09
CA ARG A 100 11.92 4.90 2.95
C ARG A 100 13.16 4.31 2.26
N LYS A 101 14.32 4.47 2.88
CA LYS A 101 15.60 3.90 2.39
C LYS A 101 15.57 2.37 2.26
N SER A 102 14.79 1.70 3.09
CA SER A 102 14.58 0.25 3.10
C SER A 102 13.42 -0.21 2.20
N SER A 103 12.78 0.70 1.43
CA SER A 103 11.66 0.36 0.52
C SER A 103 11.99 -0.82 -0.38
N LYS A 104 13.18 -0.83 -0.99
CA LYS A 104 13.61 -1.93 -1.87
C LYS A 104 13.73 -3.27 -1.14
N LEU A 105 14.25 -3.28 0.08
CA LEU A 105 14.37 -4.49 0.91
C LEU A 105 13.01 -5.07 1.26
N TRP A 106 12.04 -4.19 1.59
CA TRP A 106 10.65 -4.61 1.82
C TRP A 106 9.99 -5.12 0.54
N GLU A 107 10.17 -4.44 -0.60
CA GLU A 107 9.63 -4.92 -1.88
C GLU A 107 10.15 -6.30 -2.24
N ASP A 108 11.45 -6.54 -2.05
CA ASP A 108 12.06 -7.84 -2.34
C ASP A 108 11.53 -8.92 -1.39
N LEU A 109 11.42 -8.62 -0.08
CA LEU A 109 10.85 -9.55 0.90
C LEU A 109 9.38 -9.89 0.62
N LEU A 110 8.56 -8.89 0.32
CA LEU A 110 7.14 -9.08 0.00
C LEU A 110 6.95 -9.76 -1.36
N GLY A 111 7.87 -9.55 -2.30
CA GLY A 111 7.87 -10.22 -3.61
C GLY A 111 8.04 -11.74 -3.51
N GLU A 112 8.81 -12.20 -2.52
CA GLU A 112 8.99 -13.62 -2.20
C GLU A 112 7.80 -14.27 -1.50
N MET A 113 6.85 -13.47 -1.01
CA MET A 113 5.64 -13.98 -0.37
C MET A 113 4.53 -14.21 -1.42
N GLU A 114 3.74 -15.27 -1.24
CA GLU A 114 2.57 -15.58 -2.06
C GLU A 114 1.37 -14.71 -1.65
N LEU A 115 1.46 -13.41 -1.96
CA LEU A 115 0.45 -12.41 -1.65
C LEU A 115 -0.36 -12.03 -2.89
N ASP A 116 -1.68 -11.89 -2.71
CA ASP A 116 -2.54 -11.25 -3.71
C ASP A 116 -2.28 -9.74 -3.78
N SER A 117 -2.70 -9.10 -4.87
CA SER A 117 -2.38 -7.69 -5.14
C SER A 117 -2.89 -6.72 -4.08
N PHE A 118 -4.03 -7.05 -3.45
CA PHE A 118 -4.62 -6.24 -2.41
C PHE A 118 -3.82 -6.36 -1.12
N THR A 119 -3.51 -7.60 -0.73
CA THR A 119 -2.71 -7.88 0.48
C THR A 119 -1.32 -7.27 0.36
N TYR A 120 -0.63 -7.45 -0.77
CA TYR A 120 0.66 -6.81 -1.04
C TYR A 120 0.58 -5.29 -0.88
N SER A 121 -0.38 -4.65 -1.55
CA SER A 121 -0.50 -3.18 -1.50
C SER A 121 -0.83 -2.66 -0.11
N ALA A 122 -1.70 -3.34 0.63
CA ALA A 122 -2.04 -2.97 2.01
C ALA A 122 -0.83 -3.05 2.95
N ILE A 123 0.05 -4.04 2.77
CA ILE A 123 1.27 -4.18 3.57
C ILE A 123 2.31 -3.15 3.13
N ALA A 124 2.53 -3.01 1.83
CA ALA A 124 3.49 -2.06 1.28
C ALA A 124 3.16 -0.60 1.65
N SER A 125 1.88 -0.26 1.83
CA SER A 125 1.46 1.08 2.27
C SER A 125 1.41 1.27 3.79
N ASP A 126 1.54 0.20 4.59
CA ASP A 126 1.45 0.27 6.05
C ASP A 126 2.78 0.68 6.68
N TYR A 127 3.12 1.96 6.52
CA TYR A 127 4.35 2.52 7.07
C TYR A 127 4.46 2.32 8.59
N GLU A 128 3.34 2.23 9.32
CA GLU A 128 3.35 2.13 10.76
C GLU A 128 3.85 0.75 11.21
N THR A 129 3.35 -0.33 10.61
CA THR A 129 3.89 -1.67 10.92
C THR A 129 5.35 -1.78 10.54
N LEU A 130 5.72 -1.33 9.33
CA LEU A 130 7.09 -1.45 8.84
C LEU A 130 8.07 -0.61 9.65
N ASP A 131 7.69 0.62 10.03
CA ASP A 131 8.48 1.47 10.93
C ASP A 131 8.64 0.83 12.32
N LEU A 132 7.57 0.29 12.88
CA LEU A 132 7.63 -0.32 14.20
C LEU A 132 8.55 -1.54 14.21
N ILE A 133 8.58 -2.32 13.14
CA ILE A 133 9.52 -3.43 12.98
C ILE A 133 10.95 -2.89 12.93
N GLU A 134 11.25 -1.95 12.02
CA GLU A 134 12.59 -1.37 11.88
C GLU A 134 13.07 -0.71 13.17
N GLU A 135 12.23 0.09 13.82
CA GLU A 135 12.54 0.79 15.07
C GLU A 135 12.79 -0.19 16.22
N THR A 136 12.01 -1.28 16.31
CA THR A 136 12.20 -2.32 17.35
C THR A 136 13.58 -2.97 17.26
N PHE A 137 14.03 -3.34 16.06
CA PHE A 137 15.34 -3.97 15.89
C PHE A 137 16.49 -2.95 15.92
N SER A 138 16.27 -1.73 15.42
CA SER A 138 17.25 -0.65 15.55
C SER A 138 17.53 -0.28 17.01
N GLN A 139 16.52 -0.29 17.89
CA GLN A 139 16.69 -0.06 19.33
C GLN A 139 17.50 -1.17 20.01
N LYS A 140 17.57 -2.36 19.40
CA LYS A 140 18.41 -3.50 19.82
C LYS A 140 19.80 -3.49 19.17
N GLY A 141 20.15 -2.45 18.42
CA GLY A 141 21.46 -2.30 17.77
C GLY A 141 21.61 -3.05 16.44
N ILE A 142 20.54 -3.66 15.92
CA ILE A 142 20.56 -4.39 14.64
C ILE A 142 20.34 -3.39 13.51
N SER A 143 21.27 -3.36 12.55
CA SER A 143 21.11 -2.51 11.35
C SER A 143 19.99 -3.03 10.44
N ILE A 144 19.42 -2.15 9.61
CA ILE A 144 18.38 -2.56 8.63
C ILE A 144 18.93 -3.65 7.69
N GLN A 145 20.16 -3.52 7.21
CA GLN A 145 20.76 -4.50 6.31
C GLN A 145 20.89 -5.87 7.00
N GLU A 146 21.39 -5.88 8.23
CA GLU A 146 21.51 -7.09 9.04
C GLU A 146 20.15 -7.71 9.36
N LEU A 147 19.13 -6.89 9.63
CA LEU A 147 17.77 -7.34 9.88
C LEU A 147 17.22 -8.16 8.70
N PHE A 148 17.37 -7.66 7.48
CA PHE A 148 16.90 -8.35 6.26
C PHE A 148 17.77 -9.54 5.84
N GLN A 149 19.03 -9.60 6.28
CA GLN A 149 19.92 -10.73 6.01
C GLN A 149 19.73 -11.87 7.02
N SER A 150 19.66 -11.54 8.31
CA SER A 150 19.71 -12.53 9.41
C SER A 150 18.34 -12.95 9.94
N LYS A 151 17.33 -12.06 9.86
CA LYS A 151 16.00 -12.27 10.45
C LYS A 151 14.88 -12.26 9.40
N LYS A 152 15.20 -12.55 8.14
CA LYS A 152 14.24 -12.55 7.01
C LYS A 152 12.98 -13.38 7.24
N GLU A 153 13.13 -14.60 7.78
CA GLU A 153 12.00 -15.48 8.04
C GLU A 153 11.14 -14.99 9.22
N LEU A 154 11.75 -14.37 10.23
CA LEU A 154 11.01 -13.67 11.29
C LEU A 154 10.20 -12.51 10.71
N LEU A 155 10.78 -11.70 9.83
CA LEU A 155 10.05 -10.63 9.14
C LEU A 155 8.84 -11.17 8.37
N LYS A 156 9.01 -12.24 7.58
CA LYS A 156 7.90 -12.90 6.86
C LYS A 156 6.79 -13.36 7.82
N ARG A 157 7.15 -13.95 8.97
CA ARG A 157 6.17 -14.37 9.98
C ARG A 157 5.47 -13.20 10.67
N LEU A 158 6.16 -12.07 10.90
CA LEU A 158 5.52 -10.85 11.42
C LEU A 158 4.52 -10.27 10.42
N ILE A 159 4.85 -10.29 9.12
CA ILE A 159 3.93 -9.90 8.06
C ILE A 159 2.75 -10.87 7.96
N GLN A 160 2.99 -12.18 8.03
CA GLN A 160 1.92 -13.18 8.03
C GLN A 160 0.99 -12.98 9.23
N ARG A 161 1.55 -12.69 10.41
CA ARG A 161 0.77 -12.38 11.60
C ARG A 161 -0.14 -11.16 11.42
N LYS A 162 0.34 -10.11 10.76
CA LYS A 162 -0.48 -8.94 10.39
C LYS A 162 -1.67 -9.35 9.52
N ILE A 163 -1.43 -10.19 8.52
CA ILE A 163 -2.47 -10.71 7.60
C ILE A 163 -3.50 -11.51 8.39
N ASP A 164 -3.07 -12.49 9.19
CA ASP A 164 -3.95 -13.37 9.96
C ASP A 164 -4.82 -12.61 10.97
N ARG A 165 -4.28 -11.50 11.52
CA ARG A 165 -5.00 -10.62 12.44
C ARG A 165 -5.82 -9.53 11.74
N ASN A 166 -5.80 -9.48 10.41
CA ASN A 166 -6.47 -8.47 9.60
C ASN A 166 -6.15 -7.03 10.05
N VAL A 167 -4.91 -6.79 10.51
CA VAL A 167 -4.50 -5.51 11.08
C VAL A 167 -4.36 -4.50 9.95
N ALA A 168 -5.15 -3.42 9.99
CA ALA A 168 -5.00 -2.26 9.11
C ALA A 168 -4.94 -2.60 7.60
N MET A 169 -5.64 -3.65 7.15
CA MET A 169 -5.61 -4.11 5.74
C MET A 169 -6.28 -3.14 4.75
N MET A 170 -6.83 -2.03 5.23
CA MET A 170 -7.57 -1.04 4.44
C MET A 170 -7.04 0.39 4.63
N ASN A 171 -5.97 0.59 5.38
CA ASN A 171 -5.51 1.92 5.75
C ASN A 171 -4.69 2.50 4.59
N THR A 172 -5.15 3.63 4.04
CA THR A 172 -4.23 4.51 3.30
C THR A 172 -3.31 5.21 4.30
N SER A 173 -2.17 5.73 3.84
CA SER A 173 -1.27 6.53 4.69
C SER A 173 -1.96 7.69 5.41
N PHE A 174 -3.09 8.16 4.88
CA PHE A 174 -3.95 9.22 5.43
C PHE A 174 -4.85 8.76 6.60
N GLU A 175 -5.10 7.47 6.75
CA GLU A 175 -5.99 6.91 7.77
C GLU A 175 -5.25 6.42 9.02
N ILE A 176 -3.91 6.46 8.98
CA ILE A 176 -3.07 6.09 10.13
C ILE A 176 -3.02 7.29 11.07
N LEU A 177 -3.63 7.14 12.24
CA LEU A 177 -3.60 8.14 13.31
C LEU A 177 -2.15 8.36 13.75
N MET A 178 -1.69 9.61 13.74
CA MET A 178 -0.42 9.96 14.37
C MET A 178 -0.57 9.88 15.90
N GLU A 179 -0.40 8.69 16.47
CA GLU A 179 -0.42 8.52 17.93
C GLU A 179 0.80 9.18 18.59
N GLU A 180 0.57 9.83 19.74
CA GLU A 180 1.63 10.30 20.62
C GLU A 180 2.51 9.11 21.09
N LYS A 181 3.83 9.24 20.90
CA LYS A 181 4.83 8.20 21.23
C LYS A 181 5.05 8.08 22.75
N LYS A 182 4.09 7.51 23.49
CA LYS A 182 4.21 7.26 24.94
C LYS A 182 4.81 5.89 25.28
N LYS A 183 4.80 4.94 24.35
CA LYS A 183 5.25 3.55 24.51
C LYS A 183 6.42 3.22 23.60
N SER A 184 7.26 2.25 23.98
CA SER A 184 8.40 1.82 23.15
C SER A 184 7.93 1.24 21.81
N ALA A 185 8.81 1.22 20.81
CA ALA A 185 8.49 0.67 19.49
C ALA A 185 8.07 -0.80 19.60
N GLN A 186 8.76 -1.57 20.44
CA GLN A 186 8.45 -2.97 20.70
C GLN A 186 7.07 -3.16 21.34
N GLU A 187 6.70 -2.35 22.34
CA GLU A 187 5.37 -2.42 22.96
C GLU A 187 4.26 -2.08 21.96
N ARG A 188 4.51 -1.08 21.11
CA ARG A 188 3.57 -0.67 20.06
C ARG A 188 3.43 -1.75 18.99
N LEU A 189 4.53 -2.38 18.58
CA LEU A 189 4.54 -3.51 17.66
C LEU A 189 3.78 -4.72 18.25
N ALA A 190 4.06 -5.04 19.52
CA ALA A 190 3.42 -6.14 20.23
C ALA A 190 1.90 -5.95 20.33
N ARG A 191 1.45 -4.72 20.62
CA ARG A 191 0.03 -4.36 20.61
C ARG A 191 -0.55 -4.47 19.21
N ARG A 192 0.11 -3.88 18.20
CA ARG A 192 -0.37 -3.83 16.81
C ARG A 192 -0.54 -5.22 16.20
N LEU A 193 0.40 -6.13 16.43
CA LEU A 193 0.36 -7.49 15.89
C LEU A 193 -0.24 -8.53 16.85
N SER A 194 -0.74 -8.08 18.02
CA SER A 194 -1.27 -8.95 19.08
C SER A 194 -0.30 -10.08 19.45
N LEU A 195 0.97 -9.74 19.68
CA LEU A 195 2.05 -10.70 19.94
C LEU A 195 1.93 -11.42 21.28
N ALA A 196 1.12 -10.91 22.22
CA ALA A 196 0.80 -11.62 23.46
C ALA A 196 0.17 -13.01 23.23
N SER A 197 -0.39 -13.24 22.04
CA SER A 197 -0.96 -14.53 21.61
C SER A 197 -0.09 -15.25 20.56
N ALA A 198 1.20 -14.91 20.50
CA ALA A 198 2.24 -15.56 19.70
C ALA A 198 3.60 -15.44 20.43
N PRO A 199 3.75 -16.15 21.57
CA PRO A 199 4.94 -16.03 22.42
C PRO A 199 6.23 -16.48 21.72
N ASP A 200 6.14 -17.38 20.75
CA ASP A 200 7.23 -17.76 19.86
C ASP A 200 7.81 -16.55 19.11
N LEU A 201 6.95 -15.74 18.48
CA LEU A 201 7.38 -14.52 17.79
C LEU A 201 7.91 -13.48 18.76
N SER A 202 7.30 -13.34 19.94
CA SER A 202 7.79 -12.40 20.95
C SER A 202 9.21 -12.76 21.39
N ASN A 203 9.46 -14.05 21.65
CA ASN A 203 10.77 -14.53 22.08
C ASN A 203 11.85 -14.33 21.00
N GLU A 204 11.52 -14.51 19.72
CA GLU A 204 12.46 -14.30 18.60
C GLU A 204 12.76 -12.82 18.31
N ILE A 205 11.84 -11.92 18.66
CA ILE A 205 12.10 -10.47 18.69
C ILE A 205 13.04 -10.14 19.85
N ASP A 206 12.92 -10.87 20.97
CA ASP A 206 13.73 -10.65 22.16
C ASP A 206 15.14 -11.24 22.10
N SER A 207 15.34 -12.30 21.31
CA SER A 207 16.65 -12.88 20.98
C SER A 207 17.43 -12.07 19.96
#